data_AF-A0A3N9UUG4-F1
#
_entry.id   AF-A0A3N9UUG4-F1
#
_cell.length_a   1.000
_cell.length_b   1.000
_cell.length_c   1.000
_cell.angle_alpha   90.00
_cell.angle_beta   90.00
_cell.angle_gamma   90.00
#
_symmetry.space_group_name_H-M   'P 1'
#
loop_
_entity.id
_entity.type
_entity.pdbx_description
1 polymer ?
#
loop_
_entity_poly.entity_id
_entity_poly.type
_entity_poly.pdbx_seq_one_letter_code
_entity_poly.pdbx_strand_id
1 'polypeptide(L)'
;MKGKGQSVICILMAVIFLVPCAYSITVSVSSDKGSYSEQLGAGVQDTVSGFTTISKWGLTHSISSTARGRGTVNLKESHSVGNKLGSYVEVGVDIKKAKGYKYTYSLSPGEGTSFAKTYDPVAAGEALNVNGAQSALAYAKACNGAGYDVGVSTLVTNGDIIGYSNLAEASASGVCAFQSFALATGTIQLDSTARQLPAATSRSKAKLNSLELTYLPIASISTKVTGTVTNVIEGAAMKQADTQLQQDATIRGKYSSISKASGATPVTLASTVCSPTTLVRKAGIVDGVGSVDLANYVPPTTTTPTTSAKKILIRADDVWWSTPGFDWIKNIVASPTASTKLAATLAVVPISVPDVANYGSLAGWEQYYINWLQNLDPKYIEVAQHGYEHTSFKGETLTKQEGDMQTGMNLLKTAIGTSVTGSTANAAWRPYTFVPPYDEADTNTVLAAKDLGYHSISGQAVTGADTAIEQFVPSYYWEDWTEDGQFKGFKNVETEFKPAFNTFLTSSNDYFLIEIHPNLFYTDAGNGIFTQTEQQKADAAAFEATIKWMLSTGGDKIQFTTVEQAYQLDHATI
;
A
#
# COMPACT_ATOMS: atom_id res chain seq x y z
N MET A 1 -3.40 -32.04 19.42
CA MET A 1 -3.07 -30.61 19.29
C MET A 1 -4.24 -29.65 19.52
N LYS A 2 -5.47 -30.11 19.84
CA LYS A 2 -6.64 -29.22 20.02
C LYS A 2 -6.75 -28.51 21.40
N GLY A 3 -6.02 -28.95 22.43
CA GLY A 3 -6.17 -28.42 23.80
C GLY A 3 -5.31 -27.20 24.19
N LYS A 4 -4.20 -26.93 23.48
CA LYS A 4 -3.28 -25.85 23.86
C LYS A 4 -3.69 -24.47 23.30
N GLY A 5 -4.32 -24.42 22.13
CA GLY A 5 -4.80 -23.17 21.51
C GLY A 5 -5.97 -22.53 22.27
N GLN A 6 -6.90 -23.33 22.80
CA GLN A 6 -8.02 -22.84 23.59
C GLN A 6 -7.59 -22.22 24.93
N SER A 7 -6.52 -22.74 25.54
CA SER A 7 -6.02 -22.20 26.81
C SER A 7 -5.36 -20.82 26.66
N VAL A 8 -4.68 -20.56 25.53
CA VAL A 8 -4.06 -19.25 25.24
C VAL A 8 -5.13 -18.19 24.96
N ILE A 9 -6.18 -18.54 24.23
CA ILE A 9 -7.32 -17.65 23.95
C ILE A 9 -8.08 -17.29 25.24
N CYS A 10 -8.28 -18.26 26.15
CA CYS A 10 -8.92 -17.99 27.44
C CYS A 10 -8.08 -17.09 28.37
N ILE A 11 -6.75 -17.19 28.33
CA ILE A 11 -5.86 -16.33 29.11
C ILE A 11 -5.84 -14.90 28.52
N LEU A 12 -5.80 -14.77 27.19
CA LEU A 12 -5.92 -13.46 26.50
C LEU A 12 -7.24 -12.75 26.84
N MET A 13 -8.36 -13.48 26.82
CA MET A 13 -9.66 -12.96 27.26
C MET A 13 -9.64 -12.53 28.73
N ALA A 14 -9.07 -13.33 29.63
CA ALA A 14 -9.01 -13.00 31.06
C ALA A 14 -8.15 -11.74 31.36
N VAL A 15 -7.07 -11.52 30.60
CA VAL A 15 -6.22 -10.33 30.73
C VAL A 15 -6.91 -9.06 30.19
N ILE A 16 -7.74 -9.17 29.14
CA ILE A 16 -8.51 -8.05 28.59
C ILE A 16 -9.58 -7.55 29.59
N PHE A 17 -10.17 -8.43 30.41
CA PHE A 17 -11.23 -8.06 31.35
C PHE A 17 -10.73 -7.62 32.74
N LEU A 18 -9.47 -7.88 33.13
CA LEU A 18 -8.99 -7.68 34.50
C LEU A 18 -8.08 -6.45 34.70
N VAL A 19 -7.77 -5.67 33.66
CA VAL A 19 -6.64 -4.73 33.72
C VAL A 19 -7.04 -3.26 33.45
N PRO A 20 -7.72 -2.58 34.39
CA PRO A 20 -7.71 -1.11 34.42
C PRO A 20 -6.38 -0.52 34.95
N CYS A 21 -5.36 -1.33 35.27
CA CYS A 21 -4.17 -0.88 36.02
C CYS A 21 -2.79 -1.35 35.52
N ALA A 22 -2.66 -2.08 34.41
CA ALA A 22 -1.33 -2.40 33.86
C ALA A 22 -0.95 -1.39 32.76
N TYR A 23 0.16 -0.69 32.97
CA TYR A 23 0.71 0.33 32.08
C TYR A 23 1.41 -0.24 30.83
N SER A 24 1.58 -1.57 30.76
CA SER A 24 2.00 -2.27 29.56
C SER A 24 1.64 -3.76 29.62
N ILE A 25 1.27 -4.34 28.49
CA ILE A 25 1.12 -5.79 28.29
C ILE A 25 2.30 -6.27 27.47
N THR A 26 2.97 -7.34 27.93
CA THR A 26 4.00 -8.03 27.14
C THR A 26 3.49 -9.42 26.78
N VAL A 27 3.43 -9.73 25.48
CA VAL A 27 3.12 -11.06 24.96
C VAL A 27 4.40 -11.62 24.37
N SER A 28 4.85 -12.78 24.87
CA SER A 28 6.01 -13.48 24.31
C SER A 28 5.64 -14.92 24.00
N VAL A 29 5.92 -15.36 22.77
CA VAL A 29 5.73 -16.74 22.33
C VAL A 29 7.07 -17.28 21.87
N SER A 30 7.50 -18.41 22.42
CA SER A 30 8.71 -19.10 21.98
C SER A 30 8.38 -20.53 21.57
N SER A 31 9.05 -21.00 20.52
CA SER A 31 8.92 -22.36 20.00
C SER A 31 10.27 -22.93 19.60
N ASP A 32 10.29 -24.20 19.24
CA ASP A 32 11.42 -24.85 18.59
C ASP A 32 11.71 -24.33 17.17
N LYS A 33 10.95 -23.36 16.66
CA LYS A 33 11.17 -22.78 15.33
C LYS A 33 11.48 -21.27 15.34
N GLY A 34 11.37 -20.61 16.50
CA GLY A 34 11.65 -19.17 16.64
C GLY A 34 11.02 -18.57 17.89
N SER A 35 11.24 -17.26 18.08
CA SER A 35 10.68 -16.49 19.19
C SER A 35 10.06 -15.19 18.70
N TYR A 36 8.98 -14.79 19.37
CA TYR A 36 8.23 -13.57 19.16
C TYR A 36 8.03 -12.88 20.52
N SER A 37 8.19 -11.57 20.54
CA SER A 37 7.79 -10.75 21.68
C SER A 37 7.22 -9.41 21.22
N GLU A 38 6.13 -9.02 21.83
CA GLU A 38 5.43 -7.75 21.68
C GLU A 38 5.27 -7.11 23.05
N GLN A 39 5.55 -5.81 23.16
CA GLN A 39 5.25 -5.03 24.34
C GLN A 39 4.37 -3.84 23.93
N LEU A 40 3.13 -3.83 24.41
CA LEU A 40 2.14 -2.78 24.19
C LEU A 40 2.04 -1.93 25.45
N GLY A 41 2.32 -0.63 25.37
CA GLY A 41 2.15 0.31 26.47
C GLY A 41 1.26 1.48 26.06
N ALA A 42 0.13 1.68 26.74
CA ALA A 42 -0.78 2.81 26.53
C ALA A 42 -0.75 3.78 27.73
N GLY A 43 -0.86 5.09 27.47
CA GLY A 43 -1.09 6.09 28.52
C GLY A 43 -2.50 6.01 29.13
N VAL A 44 -2.71 6.65 30.28
CA VAL A 44 -3.94 6.61 31.11
C VAL A 44 -5.20 7.14 30.38
N GLN A 45 -5.07 7.70 29.17
CA GLN A 45 -6.16 8.26 28.36
C GLN A 45 -6.08 7.87 26.87
N ASP A 46 -5.24 6.88 26.52
CA ASP A 46 -4.97 6.53 25.13
C ASP A 46 -5.83 5.33 24.70
N THR A 47 -6.62 5.49 23.63
CA THR A 47 -7.16 4.34 22.88
C THR A 47 -6.13 3.95 21.84
N VAL A 48 -5.53 2.78 22.01
CA VAL A 48 -4.53 2.22 21.11
C VAL A 48 -5.17 1.00 20.42
N SER A 49 -5.38 1.09 19.11
CA SER A 49 -5.87 -0.01 18.28
C SER A 49 -4.76 -0.45 17.33
N GLY A 50 -4.29 -1.68 17.47
CA GLY A 50 -3.27 -2.28 16.63
C GLY A 50 -3.63 -3.72 16.28
N PHE A 51 -3.19 -4.16 15.10
CA PHE A 51 -3.33 -5.54 14.65
C PHE A 51 -1.94 -6.11 14.33
N THR A 52 -1.61 -7.23 14.96
CA THR A 52 -0.38 -7.99 14.68
C THR A 52 -0.71 -9.14 13.74
N THR A 53 -0.26 -9.07 12.50
CA THR A 53 -0.32 -10.19 11.57
C THR A 53 0.99 -10.99 11.67
N ILE A 54 0.89 -12.17 12.30
CA ILE A 54 1.97 -13.15 12.34
C ILE A 54 1.80 -14.09 11.15
N SER A 55 2.59 -13.88 10.10
CA SER A 55 2.58 -14.75 8.92
C SER A 55 3.79 -15.68 8.89
N LYS A 56 3.79 -16.61 7.94
CA LYS A 56 4.94 -17.49 7.68
C LYS A 56 6.19 -16.75 7.17
N TRP A 57 6.05 -15.51 6.70
CA TRP A 57 7.12 -14.71 6.08
C TRP A 57 7.80 -13.74 7.05
N GLY A 58 7.22 -13.51 8.23
CA GLY A 58 7.67 -12.48 9.16
C GLY A 58 6.50 -11.93 9.96
N LEU A 59 6.79 -10.88 10.72
CA LEU A 59 5.80 -10.19 11.52
C LEU A 59 5.54 -8.80 10.92
N THR A 60 4.27 -8.53 10.66
CA THR A 60 3.80 -7.23 10.17
C THR A 60 2.77 -6.72 11.17
N HIS A 61 2.84 -5.44 11.51
CA HIS A 61 1.92 -4.84 12.46
C HIS A 61 1.79 -3.35 12.17
N SER A 62 0.57 -2.85 12.36
CA SER A 62 0.22 -1.46 12.16
C SER A 62 -0.58 -0.98 13.37
N ILE A 63 -0.17 0.16 13.95
CA ILE A 63 -0.82 0.73 15.14
C ILE A 63 -0.90 2.25 15.04
N SER A 64 -2.08 2.80 15.33
CA SER A 64 -2.28 4.25 15.26
C SER A 64 -3.10 4.75 16.45
N SER A 65 -2.77 5.94 16.96
CA SER A 65 -3.55 6.60 18.01
C SER A 65 -3.52 8.12 17.82
N THR A 66 -4.67 8.76 18.01
CA THR A 66 -4.84 10.22 17.92
C THR A 66 -5.45 10.73 19.22
N ALA A 67 -4.83 11.73 19.86
CA ALA A 67 -5.41 12.39 21.02
C ALA A 67 -6.68 13.16 20.60
N ARG A 68 -7.85 12.84 21.18
CA ARG A 68 -9.05 13.67 21.01
C ARG A 68 -9.10 14.72 22.14
N GLY A 69 -9.00 16.02 21.80
CA GLY A 69 -9.12 17.13 22.76
C GLY A 69 -7.78 17.74 23.20
N ARG A 70 -7.69 18.25 24.44
CA ARG A 70 -6.46 18.85 25.04
C ARG A 70 -5.47 17.82 25.62
N GLY A 71 -5.66 16.53 25.35
CA GLY A 71 -4.83 15.44 25.90
C GLY A 71 -3.49 15.27 25.18
N THR A 72 -2.55 14.58 25.83
CA THR A 72 -1.26 14.20 25.25
C THR A 72 -1.16 12.67 25.21
N VAL A 73 -0.73 12.10 24.07
CA VAL A 73 -0.58 10.64 23.90
C VAL A 73 0.85 10.19 24.20
N ASN A 74 1.00 8.99 24.76
CA ASN A 74 2.29 8.34 24.97
C ASN A 74 2.27 6.95 24.33
N LEU A 75 3.38 6.55 23.71
CA LEU A 75 3.56 5.21 23.18
C LEU A 75 4.93 4.70 23.57
N LYS A 76 4.98 3.47 24.08
CA LYS A 76 6.24 2.76 24.21
C LYS A 76 6.06 1.34 23.73
N GLU A 77 6.65 1.04 22.59
CA GLU A 77 6.56 -0.27 21.96
C GLU A 77 7.91 -0.74 21.43
N SER A 78 8.09 -2.05 21.44
CA SER A 78 9.19 -2.71 20.76
C SER A 78 8.76 -4.09 20.32
N HIS A 79 9.16 -4.46 19.11
CA HIS A 79 8.73 -5.69 18.46
C HIS A 79 9.93 -6.38 17.85
N SER A 80 10.03 -7.70 18.01
CA SER A 80 11.18 -8.45 17.51
C SER A 80 10.82 -9.85 17.02
N VAL A 81 11.57 -10.30 16.01
CA VAL A 81 11.50 -11.66 15.46
C VAL A 81 12.92 -12.21 15.35
N GLY A 82 13.09 -13.49 15.67
CA GLY A 82 14.36 -14.17 15.46
C GLY A 82 14.21 -15.65 15.14
N ASN A 83 15.27 -16.24 14.59
CA ASN A 83 15.30 -17.65 14.21
C ASN A 83 16.51 -18.41 14.78
N LYS A 84 16.49 -19.74 14.59
CA LYS A 84 17.53 -20.67 15.06
C LYS A 84 18.81 -20.69 14.23
N LEU A 85 18.90 -19.91 13.16
CA LEU A 85 20.16 -19.70 12.43
C LEU A 85 20.89 -18.44 12.88
N GLY A 86 20.35 -17.74 13.89
CA GLY A 86 20.99 -16.56 14.47
C GLY A 86 20.52 -15.24 13.90
N SER A 87 19.51 -15.22 13.03
CA SER A 87 18.90 -13.97 12.57
C SER A 87 18.00 -13.37 13.64
N TYR A 88 18.04 -12.05 13.76
CA TYR A 88 17.27 -11.24 14.70
C TYR A 88 16.93 -9.89 14.07
N VAL A 89 15.67 -9.48 14.17
CA VAL A 89 15.18 -8.17 13.74
C VAL A 89 14.36 -7.54 14.84
N GLU A 90 14.46 -6.22 14.97
CA GLU A 90 13.73 -5.44 15.96
C GLU A 90 13.39 -4.05 15.43
N VAL A 91 12.23 -3.55 15.83
CA VAL A 91 11.80 -2.16 15.68
C VAL A 91 11.24 -1.67 17.01
N GLY A 92 11.24 -0.36 17.23
CA GLY A 92 10.60 0.20 18.40
C GLY A 92 10.52 1.71 18.44
N VAL A 93 9.56 2.18 19.23
CA VAL A 93 9.27 3.60 19.42
C VAL A 93 9.07 3.94 20.90
N ASP A 94 9.55 5.12 21.30
CA ASP A 94 9.27 5.73 22.61
C ASP A 94 8.85 7.19 22.39
N ILE A 95 7.54 7.43 22.43
CA ILE A 95 6.89 8.71 22.19
C ILE A 95 6.30 9.21 23.51
N LYS A 96 6.72 10.40 23.93
CA LYS A 96 6.29 11.04 25.18
C LYS A 96 5.61 12.36 24.89
N LYS A 97 4.39 12.49 25.41
CA LYS A 97 3.56 13.68 25.37
C LYS A 97 3.46 14.30 23.97
N ALA A 98 3.10 13.48 22.98
CA ALA A 98 2.80 13.98 21.63
C ALA A 98 1.34 14.48 21.54
N LYS A 99 1.06 15.33 20.56
CA LYS A 99 -0.31 15.67 20.15
C LYS A 99 -0.97 14.55 19.35
N GLY A 100 -0.17 13.72 18.69
CA GLY A 100 -0.60 12.55 17.95
C GLY A 100 0.58 11.85 17.28
N TYR A 101 0.41 10.58 16.94
CA TYR A 101 1.40 9.81 16.18
C TYR A 101 0.76 8.77 15.23
N LYS A 102 1.50 8.35 14.19
CA LYS A 102 1.21 7.16 13.38
C LYS A 102 2.46 6.30 13.31
N TYR A 103 2.34 5.00 13.60
CA TYR A 103 3.47 4.07 13.61
C TYR A 103 3.15 2.80 12.82
N THR A 104 4.02 2.41 11.90
CA THR A 104 3.89 1.17 11.13
C THR A 104 5.24 0.50 11.04
N TYR A 105 5.29 -0.82 11.09
CA TYR A 105 6.57 -1.53 10.96
C TYR A 105 6.44 -2.90 10.27
N SER A 106 7.58 -3.40 9.78
CA SER A 106 7.74 -4.72 9.17
C SER A 106 9.02 -5.38 9.65
N LEU A 107 8.93 -6.67 9.97
CA LEU A 107 10.03 -7.50 10.47
C LEU A 107 10.15 -8.79 9.65
N SER A 108 11.27 -8.97 8.95
CA SER A 108 11.61 -10.15 8.18
C SER A 108 12.90 -10.78 8.73
N PRO A 109 12.86 -11.98 9.32
CA PRO A 109 14.07 -12.67 9.75
C PRO A 109 14.87 -13.33 8.60
N GLY A 110 14.42 -13.21 7.34
CA GLY A 110 15.16 -13.54 6.11
C GLY A 110 15.71 -14.95 6.01
N GLU A 111 16.95 -15.16 6.45
CA GLU A 111 17.74 -16.37 6.20
C GLU A 111 17.44 -17.49 7.22
N GLY A 112 17.24 -18.73 6.77
CA GLY A 112 17.31 -19.91 7.66
C GLY A 112 16.00 -20.52 8.15
N THR A 113 14.88 -20.11 7.58
CA THR A 113 13.62 -20.83 7.70
C THR A 113 13.51 -21.84 6.55
N SER A 114 12.77 -22.95 6.72
CA SER A 114 12.64 -24.00 5.69
C SER A 114 11.94 -23.57 4.39
N PHE A 115 11.63 -22.28 4.24
CA PHE A 115 10.85 -21.71 3.14
C PHE A 115 11.48 -20.45 2.52
N ALA A 116 12.52 -19.89 3.14
CA ALA A 116 13.28 -18.76 2.60
C ALA A 116 14.55 -19.27 1.90
N LYS A 117 14.91 -18.67 0.76
CA LYS A 117 16.19 -18.99 0.11
C LYS A 117 17.32 -18.53 1.03
N THR A 118 18.50 -19.15 0.91
CA THR A 118 19.72 -18.81 1.69
C THR A 118 20.19 -17.35 1.52
N TYR A 119 19.55 -16.57 0.65
CA TYR A 119 19.90 -15.19 0.30
C TYR A 119 18.76 -14.19 0.57
N ASP A 120 17.65 -14.59 1.18
CA ASP A 120 16.55 -13.67 1.48
C ASP A 120 16.94 -12.74 2.63
N PRO A 121 16.78 -11.40 2.50
CA PRO A 121 17.34 -10.44 3.44
C PRO A 121 16.68 -10.48 4.82
N VAL A 122 17.50 -10.34 5.87
CA VAL A 122 17.07 -10.10 7.24
C VAL A 122 16.81 -8.60 7.39
N ALA A 123 15.56 -8.19 7.51
CA ALA A 123 15.17 -6.79 7.39
C ALA A 123 14.21 -6.33 8.49
N ALA A 124 14.42 -5.12 8.99
CA ALA A 124 13.54 -4.41 9.90
C ALA A 124 13.30 -3.01 9.36
N GLY A 125 12.05 -2.58 9.24
CA GLY A 125 11.74 -1.23 8.79
C GLY A 125 10.52 -0.69 9.50
N GLU A 126 10.51 0.61 9.73
CA GLU A 126 9.38 1.32 10.30
C GLU A 126 9.16 2.67 9.64
N ALA A 127 7.95 3.18 9.80
CA ALA A 127 7.56 4.53 9.42
C ALA A 127 6.82 5.20 10.58
N LEU A 128 7.11 6.49 10.76
CA LEU A 128 6.64 7.26 11.91
C LEU A 128 6.22 8.67 11.48
N ASN A 129 5.09 9.13 12.01
CA ASN A 129 4.75 10.55 12.05
C ASN A 129 4.46 10.92 13.50
N VAL A 130 5.03 12.01 14.01
CA VAL A 130 4.78 12.52 15.36
C VAL A 130 4.64 14.03 15.32
N ASN A 131 3.59 14.54 15.96
CA ASN A 131 3.35 15.98 16.09
C ASN A 131 3.53 16.43 17.55
N GLY A 132 4.41 17.41 17.77
CA GLY A 132 4.57 18.16 19.00
C GLY A 132 4.95 17.30 20.20
N ALA A 133 5.91 16.39 20.03
CA ALA A 133 6.35 15.51 21.11
C ALA A 133 7.40 16.17 22.02
N GLN A 134 7.32 15.88 23.31
CA GLN A 134 8.44 16.16 24.22
C GLN A 134 9.65 15.30 23.86
N SER A 135 9.41 14.04 23.50
CA SER A 135 10.43 13.09 23.02
C SER A 135 9.77 12.10 22.08
N ALA A 136 10.41 11.78 20.97
CA ALA A 136 10.01 10.72 20.04
C ALA A 136 11.28 10.00 19.56
N LEU A 137 11.46 8.75 19.99
CA LEU A 137 12.48 7.84 19.49
C LEU A 137 11.81 6.87 18.51
N ALA A 138 12.49 6.62 17.40
CA ALA A 138 12.19 5.57 16.42
C ALA A 138 13.49 4.82 16.13
N TYR A 139 13.48 3.49 16.10
CA TYR A 139 14.65 2.69 15.73
C TYR A 139 14.27 1.39 15.02
N ALA A 140 15.16 0.94 14.12
CA ALA A 140 15.13 -0.38 13.51
C ALA A 140 16.50 -1.05 13.58
N LYS A 141 16.50 -2.37 13.69
CA LYS A 141 17.70 -3.20 13.84
C LYS A 141 17.52 -4.52 13.12
N ALA A 142 18.56 -4.95 12.39
CA ALA A 142 18.63 -6.26 11.80
C ALA A 142 20.02 -6.88 12.01
N CYS A 143 20.04 -8.19 12.25
CA CYS A 143 21.27 -8.94 12.36
C CYS A 143 21.08 -10.35 11.84
N ASN A 144 21.98 -10.86 11.00
CA ASN A 144 21.88 -12.23 10.47
C ASN A 144 22.80 -13.23 11.21
N GLY A 145 22.65 -14.51 10.87
CA GLY A 145 23.46 -15.60 11.44
C GLY A 145 24.96 -15.44 11.19
N ALA A 146 25.34 -14.85 10.06
CA ALA A 146 26.73 -14.59 9.66
C ALA A 146 27.39 -13.45 10.46
N GLY A 147 26.64 -12.72 11.28
CA GLY A 147 27.17 -11.67 12.15
C GLY A 147 27.14 -10.28 11.55
N TYR A 148 26.53 -10.09 10.39
CA TYR A 148 26.20 -8.77 9.88
C TYR A 148 25.14 -8.13 10.79
N ASP A 149 25.43 -6.93 11.31
CA ASP A 149 24.59 -6.19 12.28
C ASP A 149 24.41 -4.75 11.82
N VAL A 150 23.18 -4.26 11.89
CA VAL A 150 22.81 -2.95 11.38
C VAL A 150 21.74 -2.32 12.24
N GLY A 151 21.87 -1.01 12.47
CA GLY A 151 20.95 -0.27 13.30
C GLY A 151 20.78 1.16 12.81
N VAL A 152 19.54 1.63 12.88
CA VAL A 152 19.15 2.99 12.51
C VAL A 152 18.22 3.55 13.59
N SER A 153 18.39 4.82 13.94
CA SER A 153 17.52 5.49 14.89
C SER A 153 17.42 7.00 14.66
N THR A 154 16.24 7.54 14.96
CA THR A 154 15.99 8.98 15.04
C THR A 154 15.37 9.30 16.40
N LEU A 155 15.96 10.26 17.11
CA LEU A 155 15.41 10.85 18.33
C LEU A 155 15.12 12.33 18.10
N VAL A 156 13.89 12.74 18.32
CA VAL A 156 13.48 14.15 18.35
C VAL A 156 13.01 14.50 19.75
N THR A 157 13.53 15.60 20.30
CA THR A 157 13.04 16.19 21.55
C THR A 157 12.50 17.58 21.30
N ASN A 158 11.32 17.86 21.88
CA ASN A 158 10.58 19.12 21.74
C ASN A 158 10.34 19.51 20.28
N GLY A 159 9.70 18.63 19.50
CA GLY A 159 9.47 18.87 18.09
C GLY A 159 8.64 17.81 17.38
N ASP A 160 8.68 17.88 16.05
CA ASP A 160 7.90 17.07 15.12
C ASP A 160 8.80 16.11 14.32
N ILE A 161 8.22 15.01 13.86
CA ILE A 161 8.78 14.09 12.86
C ILE A 161 7.71 13.85 11.81
N ILE A 162 7.95 14.23 10.55
CA ILE A 162 6.99 14.10 9.45
C ILE A 162 7.63 13.38 8.26
N GLY A 163 6.93 12.38 7.74
CA GLY A 163 7.33 11.53 6.64
C GLY A 163 8.52 10.64 6.96
N TYR A 164 8.68 10.21 8.22
CA TYR A 164 9.82 9.37 8.61
C TYR A 164 9.64 7.94 8.15
N SER A 165 10.72 7.40 7.60
CA SER A 165 10.87 5.97 7.32
C SER A 165 12.31 5.53 7.55
N ASN A 166 12.49 4.27 7.95
CA ASN A 166 13.80 3.67 8.05
C ASN A 166 13.80 2.22 7.54
N LEU A 167 14.99 1.70 7.31
CA LEU A 167 15.25 0.30 6.99
C LEU A 167 16.63 -0.10 7.54
N ALA A 168 16.67 -1.22 8.23
CA ALA A 168 17.86 -1.94 8.62
C ALA A 168 17.83 -3.30 7.93
N GLU A 169 18.78 -3.55 7.03
CA GLU A 169 18.90 -4.79 6.26
C GLU A 169 20.27 -5.46 6.47
N ALA A 170 20.25 -6.76 6.76
CA ALA A 170 21.43 -7.62 6.84
C ALA A 170 21.25 -8.86 5.95
N SER A 171 22.23 -9.13 5.09
CA SER A 171 22.26 -10.30 4.22
C SER A 171 23.68 -10.87 4.12
N ALA A 172 23.82 -12.03 3.49
CA ALA A 172 25.12 -12.63 3.19
C ALA A 172 26.05 -11.76 2.31
N SER A 173 25.50 -10.79 1.56
CA SER A 173 26.27 -9.92 0.65
C SER A 173 26.60 -8.55 1.25
N GLY A 174 26.00 -8.18 2.38
CA GLY A 174 26.26 -6.92 3.07
C GLY A 174 25.19 -6.48 4.05
N VAL A 175 25.33 -5.25 4.54
CA VAL A 175 24.38 -4.55 5.42
C VAL A 175 24.09 -3.16 4.90
N CYS A 176 22.88 -2.66 5.19
CA CYS A 176 22.46 -1.31 4.90
C CYS A 176 21.54 -0.76 6.00
N ALA A 177 21.94 0.34 6.63
CA ALA A 177 21.08 1.19 7.44
C ALA A 177 20.65 2.38 6.58
N PHE A 178 19.35 2.65 6.54
CA PHE A 178 18.76 3.76 5.81
C PHE A 178 17.70 4.46 6.65
N GLN A 179 17.66 5.78 6.62
CA GLN A 179 16.55 6.59 7.12
C GLN A 179 16.30 7.83 6.27
N SER A 180 15.04 8.23 6.22
CA SER A 180 14.60 9.45 5.57
C SER A 180 13.47 10.11 6.33
N PHE A 181 13.35 11.43 6.17
CA PHE A 181 12.16 12.17 6.58
C PHE A 181 12.03 13.48 5.83
N ALA A 182 10.78 13.92 5.63
CA ALA A 182 10.47 15.17 4.95
C ALA A 182 10.80 16.38 5.85
N LEU A 183 10.46 16.29 7.14
CA LEU A 183 10.64 17.37 8.11
C LEU A 183 10.85 16.81 9.52
N ALA A 184 11.83 17.36 10.24
CA ALA A 184 11.94 17.25 11.69
C ALA A 184 12.26 18.62 12.32
N THR A 185 11.74 18.86 13.52
CA THR A 185 11.97 20.11 14.28
C THR A 185 12.46 19.82 15.70
N GLY A 186 13.03 20.81 16.38
CA GLY A 186 13.49 20.69 17.77
C GLY A 186 14.95 20.29 17.87
N THR A 187 15.29 19.45 18.86
CA THR A 187 16.63 18.81 18.93
C THR A 187 16.52 17.41 18.37
N ILE A 188 17.24 17.15 17.29
CA ILE A 188 17.16 15.95 16.45
C ILE A 188 18.50 15.23 16.53
N GLN A 189 18.47 13.92 16.74
CA GLN A 189 19.63 13.04 16.72
C GLN A 189 19.33 11.90 15.75
N LEU A 190 20.18 11.75 14.74
CA LEU A 190 20.10 10.73 13.70
C LEU A 190 21.31 9.82 13.86
N ASP A 191 21.10 8.52 13.90
CA ASP A 191 22.19 7.55 13.94
C ASP A 191 21.91 6.42 12.95
N SER A 192 22.90 6.14 12.09
CA SER A 192 22.90 4.99 11.17
C SER A 192 24.21 4.22 11.35
N THR A 193 24.14 2.91 11.54
CA THR A 193 25.31 2.07 11.84
C THR A 193 25.27 0.74 11.11
N ALA A 194 26.44 0.33 10.60
CA ALA A 194 26.70 -0.95 9.97
C ALA A 194 27.94 -1.58 10.63
N ARG A 195 27.82 -2.83 11.08
CA ARG A 195 28.86 -3.55 11.84
C ARG A 195 28.98 -5.00 11.39
N GLN A 196 30.08 -5.61 11.81
CA GLN A 196 30.26 -7.06 11.76
C GLN A 196 30.58 -7.57 13.17
N LEU A 197 29.76 -8.49 13.65
CA LEU A 197 29.87 -9.20 14.91
C LEU A 197 30.31 -10.64 14.65
N PRO A 198 30.78 -11.38 15.67
CA PRO A 198 31.01 -12.81 15.53
C PRO A 198 29.73 -13.55 15.11
N ALA A 199 29.85 -14.51 14.18
CA ALA A 199 28.75 -15.37 13.77
C ALA A 199 28.18 -16.15 14.97
N ALA A 200 26.87 -16.40 14.96
CA ALA A 200 26.18 -17.07 16.06
C ALA A 200 24.99 -17.87 15.55
N THR A 201 24.73 -19.03 16.16
CA THR A 201 23.57 -19.88 15.85
C THR A 201 22.27 -19.39 16.51
N SER A 202 22.32 -18.45 17.44
CA SER A 202 21.13 -17.80 18.01
C SER A 202 21.47 -16.43 18.58
N ARG A 203 20.57 -15.45 18.40
CA ARG A 203 20.72 -14.08 18.92
C ARG A 203 19.52 -13.66 19.75
N SER A 204 19.76 -12.80 20.74
CA SER A 204 18.76 -12.13 21.55
C SER A 204 19.18 -10.68 21.76
N LYS A 205 18.21 -9.79 22.05
CA LYS A 205 18.45 -8.38 22.34
C LYS A 205 19.58 -8.15 23.35
N ALA A 206 19.54 -8.86 24.49
CA ALA A 206 20.55 -8.72 25.55
C ALA A 206 21.97 -9.09 25.07
N LYS A 207 22.11 -10.20 24.33
CA LYS A 207 23.41 -10.61 23.76
C LYS A 207 23.93 -9.62 22.73
N LEU A 208 23.04 -9.09 21.88
CA LEU A 208 23.39 -8.10 20.87
C LEU A 208 23.90 -6.81 21.52
N ASN A 209 23.19 -6.28 22.52
CA ASN A 209 23.60 -5.07 23.22
C ASN A 209 25.01 -5.19 23.83
N SER A 210 25.34 -6.35 24.42
CA SER A 210 26.69 -6.60 24.95
C SER A 210 27.76 -6.63 23.85
N LEU A 211 27.44 -7.20 22.69
CA LEU A 211 28.36 -7.24 21.55
C LEU A 211 28.57 -5.84 20.94
N GLU A 212 27.53 -5.02 20.80
CA GLU A 212 27.65 -3.64 20.27
C GLU A 212 28.54 -2.73 21.12
N LEU A 213 28.63 -2.98 22.43
CA LEU A 213 29.56 -2.27 23.31
C LEU A 213 31.02 -2.64 23.05
N THR A 214 31.26 -3.82 22.47
CA THR A 214 32.60 -4.37 22.26
C THR A 214 33.10 -4.16 20.83
N TYR A 215 32.20 -4.20 19.84
CA TYR A 215 32.53 -4.14 18.42
C TYR A 215 32.10 -2.79 17.82
N LEU A 216 33.09 -2.00 17.37
CA LEU A 216 32.85 -0.69 16.77
C LEU A 216 32.19 -0.83 15.38
N PRO A 217 31.36 0.15 14.97
CA PRO A 217 30.82 0.17 13.61
C PRO A 217 31.92 0.26 12.54
N ILE A 218 31.72 -0.50 11.47
CA ILE A 218 32.53 -0.41 10.25
C ILE A 218 32.11 0.83 9.46
N ALA A 219 30.82 1.14 9.46
CA ALA A 219 30.28 2.37 8.91
C ALA A 219 29.31 3.00 9.92
N SER A 220 29.42 4.30 10.16
CA SER A 220 28.45 5.03 10.98
C SER A 220 28.30 6.48 10.58
N ILE A 221 27.07 6.99 10.66
CA ILE A 221 26.75 8.42 10.61
C ILE A 221 25.99 8.75 11.89
N SER A 222 26.38 9.84 12.55
CA SER A 222 25.70 10.38 13.71
C SER A 222 25.56 11.89 13.53
N THR A 223 24.33 12.38 13.43
CA THR A 223 24.02 13.78 13.20
C THR A 223 23.10 14.32 14.29
N LYS A 224 23.57 15.34 15.00
CA LYS A 224 22.81 16.10 15.98
C LYS A 224 22.47 17.48 15.44
N VAL A 225 21.21 17.86 15.48
CA VAL A 225 20.71 19.19 15.07
C VAL A 225 19.90 19.81 16.19
N THR A 226 19.96 21.12 16.33
CA THR A 226 18.98 21.93 17.07
C THR A 226 18.43 22.97 16.11
N GLY A 227 17.17 22.80 15.70
CA GLY A 227 16.52 23.62 14.67
C GLY A 227 15.56 22.80 13.82
N THR A 228 15.61 23.02 12.51
CA THR A 228 14.77 22.34 11.52
C THR A 228 15.65 21.58 10.54
N VAL A 229 15.24 20.36 10.20
CA VAL A 229 15.88 19.56 9.16
C VAL A 229 14.82 19.12 8.15
N THR A 230 15.09 19.28 6.86
CA THR A 230 14.19 18.87 5.78
C THR A 230 14.90 18.02 4.75
N ASN A 231 14.12 17.19 4.05
CA ASN A 231 14.56 16.34 2.94
C ASN A 231 15.79 15.49 3.30
N VAL A 232 15.72 14.79 4.44
CA VAL A 232 16.81 13.94 4.89
C VAL A 232 16.79 12.63 4.17
N ILE A 233 17.98 12.23 3.72
CA ILE A 233 18.33 10.88 3.32
C ILE A 233 19.66 10.58 3.99
N GLU A 234 19.71 9.57 4.85
CA GLU A 234 20.93 9.13 5.51
C GLU A 234 21.07 7.61 5.39
N GLY A 235 22.27 7.13 5.08
CA GLY A 235 22.54 5.71 5.08
C GLY A 235 24.00 5.36 5.33
N ALA A 236 24.18 4.20 5.97
CA ALA A 236 25.47 3.58 6.24
C ALA A 236 25.42 2.11 5.80
N ALA A 237 26.32 1.71 4.89
CA ALA A 237 26.30 0.38 4.30
C ALA A 237 27.70 -0.23 4.22
N MET A 238 27.74 -1.57 4.24
CA MET A 238 28.94 -2.36 3.98
C MET A 238 28.55 -3.53 3.07
N LYS A 239 29.23 -3.68 1.94
CA LYS A 239 29.23 -4.86 1.09
C LYS A 239 30.54 -5.61 1.29
N GLN A 240 30.61 -6.89 0.90
CA GLN A 240 31.77 -7.78 1.15
C GLN A 240 33.17 -7.17 0.89
N ALA A 241 33.30 -6.19 -0.02
CA ALA A 241 34.54 -5.47 -0.28
C ALA A 241 34.48 -3.94 -0.10
N ASP A 242 33.30 -3.36 0.15
CA ASP A 242 33.08 -1.92 0.03
C ASP A 242 32.33 -1.33 1.23
N THR A 243 32.74 -0.16 1.70
CA THR A 243 31.99 0.62 2.71
C THR A 243 31.48 1.90 2.09
N GLN A 244 30.19 2.18 2.29
CA GLN A 244 29.51 3.36 1.73
C GLN A 244 28.78 4.16 2.80
N LEU A 245 28.92 5.48 2.72
CA LEU A 245 28.17 6.44 3.54
C LEU A 245 27.52 7.47 2.61
N GLN A 246 26.23 7.72 2.82
CA GLN A 246 25.51 8.80 2.16
C GLN A 246 24.70 9.62 3.17
N GLN A 247 24.77 10.93 3.06
CA GLN A 247 23.88 11.81 3.79
C GLN A 247 23.57 13.07 2.98
N ASP A 248 22.30 13.28 2.69
CA ASP A 248 21.77 14.49 2.06
C ASP A 248 20.72 15.08 3.00
N ALA A 249 20.88 16.36 3.39
CA ALA A 249 19.93 17.04 4.28
C ALA A 249 19.98 18.56 4.12
N THR A 250 18.84 19.23 4.29
CA THR A 250 18.79 20.69 4.44
C THR A 250 18.58 21.05 5.90
N ILE A 251 19.55 21.72 6.51
CA ILE A 251 19.55 22.06 7.94
C ILE A 251 19.40 23.56 8.11
N ARG A 252 18.44 24.00 8.94
CA ARG A 252 18.35 25.36 9.46
C ARG A 252 18.48 25.30 10.98
N GLY A 253 19.67 25.61 11.48
CA GLY A 253 19.97 25.58 12.91
C GLY A 253 21.40 25.14 13.21
N LYS A 254 21.69 24.94 14.49
CA LYS A 254 23.00 24.43 14.92
C LYS A 254 23.08 22.94 14.66
N TYR A 255 24.21 22.45 14.18
CA TYR A 255 24.39 21.01 13.99
C TYR A 255 25.82 20.54 14.27
N SER A 256 25.96 19.25 14.56
CA SER A 256 27.20 18.50 14.57
C SER A 256 26.94 17.15 13.92
N SER A 257 27.80 16.72 13.00
CA SER A 257 27.65 15.46 12.29
C SER A 257 29.00 14.78 12.13
N ILE A 258 29.07 13.51 12.54
CA ILE A 258 30.27 12.68 12.52
C ILE A 258 29.99 11.46 11.64
N SER A 259 30.86 11.24 10.65
CA SER A 259 30.83 10.07 9.78
C SER A 259 32.12 9.27 9.93
N LYS A 260 32.02 7.95 10.06
CA LYS A 260 33.15 7.02 10.17
C LYS A 260 32.95 5.86 9.21
N ALA A 261 33.99 5.53 8.45
CA ALA A 261 34.07 4.32 7.63
C ALA A 261 35.43 3.66 7.89
N SER A 262 35.45 2.33 8.01
CA SER A 262 36.69 1.56 8.18
C SER A 262 37.66 1.86 7.04
N GLY A 263 38.93 2.12 7.35
CA GLY A 263 39.93 2.51 6.36
C GLY A 263 39.89 3.97 5.91
N ALA A 264 38.94 4.79 6.40
CA ALA A 264 38.85 6.22 6.11
C ALA A 264 39.01 7.09 7.36
N THR A 265 39.58 8.29 7.19
CA THR A 265 39.65 9.28 8.27
C THR A 265 38.24 9.78 8.61
N PRO A 266 37.82 9.78 9.89
CA PRO A 266 36.53 10.31 10.31
C PRO A 266 36.30 11.76 9.87
N VAL A 267 35.10 12.05 9.37
CA VAL A 267 34.71 13.40 8.95
C VAL A 267 33.74 14.00 9.96
N THR A 268 34.15 15.09 10.61
CA THR A 268 33.32 15.86 11.54
C THR A 268 33.00 17.22 10.93
N LEU A 269 31.71 17.57 10.87
CA LEU A 269 31.25 18.90 10.51
C LEU A 269 30.39 19.44 11.64
N ALA A 270 30.51 20.74 11.90
CA ALA A 270 29.66 21.42 12.84
C ALA A 270 29.37 22.83 12.35
N SER A 271 28.17 23.31 12.63
CA SER A 271 27.80 24.71 12.45
C SER A 271 27.14 25.22 13.72
N THR A 272 27.54 26.41 14.14
CA THR A 272 26.93 27.16 15.25
C THR A 272 25.97 28.24 14.77
N VAL A 273 25.85 28.45 13.45
CA VAL A 273 25.02 29.50 12.83
C VAL A 273 23.67 28.96 12.38
N CYS A 274 22.61 29.77 12.50
CA CYS A 274 21.23 29.39 12.19
C CYS A 274 20.82 29.56 10.71
N SER A 275 21.79 29.76 9.81
CA SER A 275 21.52 29.89 8.38
C SER A 275 21.22 28.53 7.73
N PRO A 276 20.34 28.47 6.71
CA PRO A 276 20.14 27.28 5.93
C PRO A 276 21.46 26.77 5.36
N THR A 277 21.77 25.49 5.60
CA THR A 277 22.97 24.79 5.11
C THR A 277 22.55 23.48 4.49
N THR A 278 22.95 23.22 3.25
CA THR A 278 22.80 21.90 2.63
C THR A 278 23.99 21.04 3.02
N LEU A 279 23.71 19.93 3.71
CA LEU A 279 24.68 18.90 4.03
C LEU A 279 24.62 17.84 2.94
N VAL A 280 25.74 17.63 2.24
CA VAL A 280 25.91 16.56 1.23
C VAL A 280 27.15 15.77 1.61
N ARG A 281 27.01 14.47 1.86
CA ARG A 281 28.11 13.55 2.15
C ARG A 281 28.01 12.32 1.29
N LYS A 282 29.13 11.99 0.65
CA LYS A 282 29.35 10.72 -0.02
C LYS A 282 30.76 10.26 0.34
N ALA A 283 30.89 9.10 0.98
CA ALA A 283 32.18 8.44 1.17
C ALA A 283 32.08 7.00 0.66
N GLY A 284 32.98 6.61 -0.23
CA GLY A 284 33.14 5.25 -0.71
C GLY A 284 34.62 4.90 -0.71
N ILE A 285 34.99 3.77 -0.12
CA ILE A 285 36.24 3.10 -0.49
C ILE A 285 35.86 2.21 -1.68
N VAL A 286 36.47 2.46 -2.85
CA VAL A 286 36.00 1.99 -4.16
C VAL A 286 37.13 1.26 -4.90
N ASP A 287 36.82 0.13 -5.53
CA ASP A 287 37.02 -0.02 -6.97
C ASP A 287 36.00 -0.99 -7.59
N GLY A 288 35.13 -0.47 -8.48
CA GLY A 288 34.44 -1.28 -9.50
C GLY A 288 32.98 -1.75 -9.27
N VAL A 289 32.04 -0.93 -8.78
CA VAL A 289 30.59 -1.13 -9.03
C VAL A 289 29.84 0.21 -9.03
N GLY A 290 28.80 0.30 -9.88
CA GLY A 290 27.86 1.41 -9.95
C GLY A 290 27.16 1.75 -8.62
N SER A 291 26.64 2.97 -8.58
CA SER A 291 25.76 3.50 -7.54
C SER A 291 24.84 2.43 -6.96
N VAL A 292 24.71 2.40 -5.63
CA VAL A 292 23.47 1.88 -5.03
C VAL A 292 22.36 2.69 -5.66
N ASP A 293 21.53 2.04 -6.45
CA ASP A 293 20.44 2.67 -7.19
C ASP A 293 19.33 3.05 -6.20
N LEU A 294 19.56 4.15 -5.51
CA LEU A 294 18.60 4.82 -4.64
C LEU A 294 17.38 5.33 -5.42
N ALA A 295 17.39 5.32 -6.77
CA ALA A 295 16.22 5.62 -7.58
C ALA A 295 15.26 4.42 -7.67
N ASN A 296 15.72 3.21 -7.32
CA ASN A 296 14.93 1.98 -7.30
C ASN A 296 14.59 1.47 -5.88
N TYR A 297 15.05 2.14 -4.82
CA TYR A 297 14.56 1.90 -3.46
C TYR A 297 13.22 2.60 -3.25
N VAL A 298 12.14 1.82 -3.24
CA VAL A 298 10.81 2.29 -2.82
C VAL A 298 10.73 2.07 -1.30
N PRO A 299 10.79 3.13 -0.46
CA PRO A 299 10.52 2.95 0.97
C PRO A 299 9.13 2.30 1.14
N PRO A 300 8.89 1.56 2.24
CA PRO A 300 7.52 1.21 2.61
C PRO A 300 6.70 2.50 2.52
N THR A 301 5.72 2.52 1.64
CA THR A 301 4.99 3.75 1.35
C THR A 301 4.38 4.23 2.66
N THR A 302 4.89 5.36 3.17
CA THR A 302 4.06 6.23 4.00
C THR A 302 2.99 6.76 3.06
N THR A 303 1.94 5.98 2.83
CA THR A 303 0.65 6.61 2.60
C THR A 303 0.39 7.40 3.87
N THR A 304 0.55 8.72 3.77
CA THR A 304 -0.12 9.65 4.66
C THR A 304 -1.51 9.06 4.87
N PRO A 305 -1.93 8.69 6.09
CA PRO A 305 -3.34 8.56 6.33
C PRO A 305 -3.80 10.00 6.30
N THR A 306 -4.20 10.46 5.13
CA THR A 306 -5.52 11.01 5.12
C THR A 306 -6.41 9.95 5.75
N THR A 307 -7.17 10.35 6.77
CA THR A 307 -8.47 9.75 7.09
C THR A 307 -8.85 8.78 5.97
N SER A 308 -8.71 7.46 6.19
CA SER A 308 -8.74 6.40 5.15
C SER A 308 -9.33 6.94 3.86
N ALA A 309 -8.47 7.34 2.91
CA ALA A 309 -8.90 8.18 1.80
C ALA A 309 -10.16 7.55 1.18
N LYS A 310 -11.23 8.33 1.19
CA LYS A 310 -12.55 7.94 0.71
C LYS A 310 -12.39 7.46 -0.74
N LYS A 311 -12.84 6.26 -1.03
CA LYS A 311 -12.60 5.60 -2.32
C LYS A 311 -13.54 6.17 -3.38
N ILE A 312 -13.00 6.57 -4.52
CA ILE A 312 -13.77 6.96 -5.69
C ILE A 312 -13.62 5.87 -6.72
N LEU A 313 -14.74 5.30 -7.14
CA LEU A 313 -14.75 4.24 -8.14
C LEU A 313 -15.40 4.79 -9.40
N ILE A 314 -14.71 4.64 -10.52
CA ILE A 314 -15.30 4.84 -11.84
C ILE A 314 -15.52 3.45 -12.42
N ARG A 315 -16.77 3.12 -12.72
CA ARG A 315 -17.15 1.86 -13.37
C ARG A 315 -17.71 2.19 -14.75
N ALA A 316 -17.12 1.62 -15.79
CA ALA A 316 -17.57 1.74 -17.16
C ALA A 316 -18.23 0.44 -17.61
N ASP A 317 -19.54 0.49 -17.81
CA ASP A 317 -20.36 -0.66 -18.16
C ASP A 317 -20.39 -0.84 -19.69
N ASP A 318 -20.93 -1.96 -20.17
CA ASP A 318 -21.07 -2.25 -21.60
C ASP A 318 -19.76 -2.20 -22.41
N VAL A 319 -18.67 -2.77 -21.89
CA VAL A 319 -17.44 -2.94 -22.68
C VAL A 319 -17.62 -4.12 -23.63
N TRP A 320 -18.24 -3.85 -24.78
CA TRP A 320 -18.44 -4.82 -25.85
C TRP A 320 -17.20 -4.98 -26.75
N TRP A 321 -16.40 -3.93 -26.94
CA TRP A 321 -15.14 -3.98 -27.68
C TRP A 321 -14.23 -2.83 -27.25
N SER A 322 -12.96 -2.83 -27.65
CA SER A 322 -12.06 -1.70 -27.43
C SER A 322 -12.56 -0.49 -28.20
N THR A 323 -12.77 0.63 -27.52
CA THR A 323 -13.18 1.91 -28.09
C THR A 323 -12.20 3.00 -27.67
N PRO A 324 -12.04 4.06 -28.45
CA PRO A 324 -11.36 5.29 -28.05
C PRO A 324 -11.94 5.90 -26.77
N GLY A 325 -13.19 5.61 -26.39
CA GLY A 325 -13.74 5.97 -25.09
C GLY A 325 -13.02 5.27 -23.93
N PHE A 326 -12.69 4.00 -24.11
CA PHE A 326 -11.87 3.28 -23.14
C PHE A 326 -10.39 3.66 -23.19
N ASP A 327 -9.86 3.97 -24.38
CA ASP A 327 -8.50 4.53 -24.50
C ASP A 327 -8.43 5.93 -23.89
N TRP A 328 -9.50 6.72 -23.92
CA TRP A 328 -9.61 8.01 -23.26
C TRP A 328 -9.61 7.86 -21.73
N ILE A 329 -10.43 6.95 -21.18
CA ILE A 329 -10.38 6.61 -19.74
C ILE A 329 -8.96 6.14 -19.37
N LYS A 330 -8.37 5.24 -20.16
CA LYS A 330 -6.99 4.77 -20.01
C LYS A 330 -5.96 5.92 -20.09
N ASN A 331 -6.13 6.89 -20.98
CA ASN A 331 -5.21 8.01 -21.17
C ASN A 331 -5.33 9.08 -20.07
N ILE A 332 -6.54 9.31 -19.55
CA ILE A 332 -6.74 10.14 -18.35
C ILE A 332 -6.10 9.46 -17.14
N VAL A 333 -6.21 8.13 -17.06
CA VAL A 333 -5.62 7.28 -16.01
C VAL A 333 -4.08 7.17 -16.10
N ALA A 334 -3.51 7.15 -17.31
CA ALA A 334 -2.08 6.90 -17.56
C ALA A 334 -1.21 8.18 -17.69
N SER A 335 -1.76 9.37 -17.47
CA SER A 335 -1.02 10.64 -17.65
C SER A 335 0.16 10.78 -16.67
N PRO A 336 1.41 10.99 -17.17
CA PRO A 336 2.63 11.03 -16.35
C PRO A 336 2.86 12.35 -15.59
N THR A 337 1.98 13.34 -15.71
CA THR A 337 2.08 14.63 -14.98
C THR A 337 1.54 14.53 -13.55
N ALA A 338 2.21 13.72 -12.73
CA ALA A 338 2.46 13.88 -11.29
C ALA A 338 1.35 14.39 -10.32
N SER A 339 0.04 14.31 -10.59
CA SER A 339 -0.96 14.71 -9.57
C SER A 339 -2.27 13.94 -9.52
N THR A 340 -2.60 13.09 -10.50
CA THR A 340 -3.91 12.42 -10.54
C THR A 340 -3.77 10.99 -11.06
N LYS A 341 -3.40 10.06 -10.17
CA LYS A 341 -3.45 8.62 -10.49
C LYS A 341 -4.91 8.19 -10.39
N LEU A 342 -5.60 8.12 -11.52
CA LEU A 342 -6.97 7.62 -11.56
C LEU A 342 -6.94 6.08 -11.71
N ALA A 343 -8.03 5.43 -11.33
CA ALA A 343 -8.23 4.01 -11.55
C ALA A 343 -9.70 3.78 -11.94
N ALA A 344 -9.96 2.76 -12.75
CA ALA A 344 -11.29 2.46 -13.26
C ALA A 344 -11.53 0.96 -13.41
N THR A 345 -12.81 0.57 -13.32
CA THR A 345 -13.29 -0.79 -13.54
C THR A 345 -14.04 -0.85 -14.85
N LEU A 346 -13.66 -1.76 -15.74
CA LEU A 346 -14.29 -1.96 -17.04
C LEU A 346 -15.14 -3.23 -16.95
N ALA A 347 -16.46 -3.10 -17.02
CA ALA A 347 -17.38 -4.22 -17.03
C ALA A 347 -17.52 -4.78 -18.46
N VAL A 348 -16.82 -5.88 -18.73
CA VAL A 348 -16.73 -6.48 -20.06
C VAL A 348 -17.83 -7.49 -20.29
N VAL A 349 -18.56 -7.32 -21.39
CA VAL A 349 -19.55 -8.29 -21.87
C VAL A 349 -18.83 -9.40 -22.62
N PRO A 350 -18.77 -10.64 -22.12
CA PRO A 350 -17.86 -11.64 -22.67
C PRO A 350 -18.22 -12.21 -24.04
N ILE A 351 -19.49 -12.20 -24.48
CA ILE A 351 -19.88 -12.76 -25.79
C ILE A 351 -19.17 -12.08 -26.97
N SER A 352 -18.79 -10.82 -26.82
CA SER A 352 -18.11 -10.06 -27.86
C SER A 352 -16.59 -10.22 -27.84
N VAL A 353 -16.04 -10.96 -26.86
CA VAL A 353 -14.60 -11.24 -26.78
C VAL A 353 -14.25 -12.32 -27.80
N PRO A 354 -13.40 -12.01 -28.81
CA PRO A 354 -13.09 -12.96 -29.87
C PRO A 354 -12.28 -14.15 -29.36
N ASP A 355 -12.43 -15.29 -30.03
CA ASP A 355 -11.69 -16.50 -29.67
C ASP A 355 -10.20 -16.38 -30.05
N VAL A 356 -9.36 -16.25 -29.02
CA VAL A 356 -7.90 -16.13 -29.15
C VAL A 356 -7.25 -17.35 -29.79
N ALA A 357 -7.89 -18.54 -29.77
CA ALA A 357 -7.36 -19.73 -30.43
C ALA A 357 -7.26 -19.55 -31.95
N ASN A 358 -8.07 -18.66 -32.52
CA ASN A 358 -8.12 -18.34 -33.95
C ASN A 358 -7.50 -16.97 -34.27
N TYR A 359 -6.63 -16.44 -33.39
CA TYR A 359 -6.11 -15.07 -33.48
C TYR A 359 -5.59 -14.68 -34.88
N GLY A 360 -4.87 -15.57 -35.56
CA GLY A 360 -4.33 -15.33 -36.90
C GLY A 360 -5.37 -15.16 -38.03
N SER A 361 -6.62 -15.57 -37.79
CA SER A 361 -7.75 -15.42 -38.72
C SER A 361 -8.78 -14.37 -38.29
N LEU A 362 -8.58 -13.76 -37.12
CA LEU A 362 -9.45 -12.68 -36.63
C LEU A 362 -9.33 -11.43 -37.51
N ALA A 363 -10.41 -10.66 -37.62
CA ALA A 363 -10.41 -9.35 -38.22
C ALA A 363 -9.49 -8.39 -37.44
N GLY A 364 -9.01 -7.33 -38.11
CA GLY A 364 -8.05 -6.40 -37.49
C GLY A 364 -8.56 -5.74 -36.20
N TRP A 365 -9.86 -5.47 -36.10
CA TRP A 365 -10.46 -4.90 -34.88
C TRP A 365 -10.55 -5.93 -33.74
N GLU A 366 -10.79 -7.21 -34.04
CA GLU A 366 -10.84 -8.30 -33.07
C GLU A 366 -9.44 -8.55 -32.47
N GLN A 367 -8.41 -8.55 -33.33
CA GLN A 367 -7.01 -8.62 -32.91
C GLN A 367 -6.64 -7.41 -32.04
N TYR A 368 -7.07 -6.20 -32.43
CA TYR A 368 -6.87 -5.00 -31.63
C TYR A 368 -7.54 -5.12 -30.26
N TYR A 369 -8.77 -5.62 -30.19
CA TYR A 369 -9.49 -5.77 -28.92
C TYR A 369 -8.81 -6.75 -27.96
N ILE A 370 -8.37 -7.92 -28.45
CA ILE A 370 -7.61 -8.89 -27.64
C ILE A 370 -6.31 -8.26 -27.14
N ASN A 371 -5.53 -7.63 -28.02
CA ASN A 371 -4.29 -6.95 -27.62
C ASN A 371 -4.58 -5.85 -26.60
N TRP A 372 -5.67 -5.11 -26.77
CA TRP A 372 -6.05 -4.04 -25.87
C TRP A 372 -6.34 -4.58 -24.47
N LEU A 373 -7.15 -5.63 -24.34
CA LEU A 373 -7.43 -6.31 -23.06
C LEU A 373 -6.15 -6.83 -22.37
N GLN A 374 -5.22 -7.41 -23.15
CA GLN A 374 -3.97 -7.98 -22.63
C GLN A 374 -2.94 -6.93 -22.18
N ASN A 375 -3.04 -5.69 -22.67
CA ASN A 375 -2.10 -4.60 -22.39
C ASN A 375 -2.69 -3.52 -21.46
N LEU A 376 -3.76 -3.84 -20.73
CA LEU A 376 -4.24 -3.00 -19.63
C LEU A 376 -3.28 -3.12 -18.44
N ASP A 377 -2.97 -1.99 -17.79
CA ASP A 377 -2.17 -2.01 -16.57
C ASP A 377 -3.08 -2.36 -15.38
N PRO A 378 -2.93 -3.55 -14.77
CA PRO A 378 -3.79 -4.00 -13.66
C PRO A 378 -3.64 -3.14 -12.40
N LYS A 379 -2.66 -2.23 -12.35
CA LYS A 379 -2.53 -1.24 -11.28
C LYS A 379 -3.59 -0.14 -11.36
N TYR A 380 -4.14 0.12 -12.54
CA TYR A 380 -5.08 1.23 -12.72
C TYR A 380 -6.39 0.82 -13.39
N ILE A 381 -6.39 -0.29 -14.13
CA ILE A 381 -7.58 -0.78 -14.82
C ILE A 381 -7.90 -2.19 -14.35
N GLU A 382 -9.11 -2.37 -13.87
CA GLU A 382 -9.69 -3.68 -13.60
C GLU A 382 -10.60 -4.10 -14.75
N VAL A 383 -10.55 -5.38 -15.11
CA VAL A 383 -11.54 -6.01 -15.99
C VAL A 383 -12.48 -6.85 -15.13
N ALA A 384 -13.72 -6.40 -15.02
CA ALA A 384 -14.83 -7.10 -14.36
C ALA A 384 -15.71 -7.79 -15.42
N GLN A 385 -16.44 -8.82 -15.01
CA GLN A 385 -17.38 -9.50 -15.92
C GLN A 385 -18.76 -8.87 -15.87
N HIS A 386 -19.36 -8.64 -17.04
CA HIS A 386 -20.68 -8.06 -17.20
C HIS A 386 -21.69 -9.03 -17.85
N GLY A 387 -22.03 -10.11 -17.12
CA GLY A 387 -22.85 -11.22 -17.65
C GLY A 387 -22.10 -12.12 -18.65
N TYR A 388 -22.84 -12.75 -19.57
CA TYR A 388 -22.29 -13.43 -20.76
C TYR A 388 -22.74 -12.70 -22.04
N GLU A 389 -24.05 -12.63 -22.27
CA GLU A 389 -24.67 -11.95 -23.43
C GLU A 389 -25.39 -10.65 -23.06
N HIS A 390 -25.07 -10.07 -21.90
CA HIS A 390 -25.75 -8.89 -21.35
C HIS A 390 -27.28 -9.09 -21.16
N THR A 391 -27.68 -10.28 -20.70
CA THR A 391 -29.07 -10.58 -20.33
C THR A 391 -29.32 -10.26 -18.85
N SER A 392 -30.54 -9.88 -18.48
CA SER A 392 -30.89 -9.70 -17.05
C SER A 392 -30.72 -11.01 -16.26
N PHE A 393 -30.19 -10.88 -15.05
CA PHE A 393 -30.01 -12.01 -14.12
C PHE A 393 -31.17 -12.12 -13.13
N LYS A 394 -31.89 -11.04 -12.87
CA LYS A 394 -32.93 -11.01 -11.85
C LYS A 394 -34.12 -11.88 -12.23
N GLY A 395 -34.46 -12.81 -11.35
CA GLY A 395 -35.56 -13.76 -11.56
C GLY A 395 -35.16 -15.02 -12.34
N GLU A 396 -33.91 -15.11 -12.80
CA GLU A 396 -33.38 -16.33 -13.40
C GLU A 396 -33.00 -17.36 -12.33
N THR A 397 -32.94 -18.63 -12.74
CA THR A 397 -32.53 -19.73 -11.84
C THR A 397 -31.04 -19.66 -11.52
N LEU A 398 -30.65 -20.09 -10.31
CA LEU A 398 -29.23 -20.18 -9.91
C LEU A 398 -28.37 -20.90 -10.97
N THR A 399 -28.82 -22.06 -11.47
CA THR A 399 -28.09 -22.83 -12.48
C THR A 399 -27.88 -22.08 -13.79
N LYS A 400 -28.86 -21.27 -14.23
CA LYS A 400 -28.72 -20.41 -15.42
C LYS A 400 -27.67 -19.33 -15.17
N GLN A 401 -27.79 -18.62 -14.04
CA GLN A 401 -26.87 -17.55 -13.67
C GLN A 401 -25.43 -18.04 -13.51
N GLU A 402 -25.22 -19.18 -12.82
CA GLU A 402 -23.91 -19.84 -12.70
C GLU A 402 -23.35 -20.24 -14.06
N GLY A 403 -24.17 -20.84 -14.93
CA GLY A 403 -23.76 -21.26 -16.26
C GLY A 403 -23.30 -20.09 -17.14
N ASP A 404 -24.06 -19.00 -17.15
CA ASP A 404 -23.72 -17.79 -17.89
C ASP A 404 -22.45 -17.13 -17.32
N MET A 405 -22.35 -17.01 -15.99
CA MET A 405 -21.17 -16.47 -15.31
C MET A 405 -19.92 -17.30 -15.62
N GLN A 406 -20.00 -18.61 -15.48
CA GLN A 406 -18.88 -19.52 -15.75
C GLN A 406 -18.43 -19.46 -17.21
N THR A 407 -19.38 -19.39 -18.14
CA THR A 407 -19.09 -19.26 -19.58
C THR A 407 -18.35 -17.96 -19.86
N GLY A 408 -18.88 -16.83 -19.38
CA GLY A 408 -18.25 -15.53 -19.57
C GLY A 408 -16.87 -15.43 -18.92
N MET A 409 -16.70 -15.99 -17.71
CA MET A 409 -15.41 -16.06 -17.02
C MET A 409 -14.38 -16.82 -17.85
N ASN A 410 -14.76 -17.96 -18.42
CA ASN A 410 -13.86 -18.79 -19.22
C ASN A 410 -13.39 -18.07 -20.49
N LEU A 411 -14.26 -17.32 -21.16
CA LEU A 411 -13.90 -16.51 -22.32
C LEU A 411 -12.89 -15.43 -21.96
N LEU A 412 -13.16 -14.65 -20.90
CA LEU A 412 -12.25 -13.60 -20.44
C LEU A 412 -10.89 -14.17 -20.01
N LYS A 413 -10.89 -15.25 -19.22
CA LYS A 413 -9.66 -15.92 -18.77
C LYS A 413 -8.82 -16.41 -19.94
N THR A 414 -9.47 -16.96 -20.96
CA THR A 414 -8.78 -17.45 -22.15
C THR A 414 -8.20 -16.29 -22.95
N ALA A 415 -8.98 -15.23 -23.18
CA ALA A 415 -8.55 -14.07 -23.95
C ALA A 415 -7.40 -13.29 -23.29
N ILE A 416 -7.43 -13.08 -21.97
CA ILE A 416 -6.39 -12.31 -21.25
C ILE A 416 -5.22 -13.21 -20.81
N GLY A 417 -5.49 -14.47 -20.48
CA GLY A 417 -4.51 -15.42 -19.96
C GLY A 417 -3.67 -16.14 -21.02
N THR A 418 -3.98 -15.99 -22.30
CA THR A 418 -3.25 -16.61 -23.42
C THR A 418 -2.39 -15.59 -24.16
N SER A 419 -1.08 -15.83 -24.26
CA SER A 419 -0.19 -14.87 -24.94
C SER A 419 -0.42 -14.91 -26.43
N VAL A 420 -0.77 -13.76 -27.01
CA VAL A 420 -0.63 -13.51 -28.45
C VAL A 420 0.54 -12.56 -28.71
N THR A 421 1.06 -12.57 -29.93
CA THR A 421 2.24 -11.82 -30.40
C THR A 421 2.56 -10.54 -29.62
N GLY A 422 3.65 -10.54 -28.85
CA GLY A 422 4.17 -9.34 -28.17
C GLY A 422 3.53 -9.00 -26.82
N SER A 423 2.60 -9.81 -26.29
CA SER A 423 1.98 -9.62 -24.97
C SER A 423 2.62 -10.48 -23.87
N THR A 424 2.58 -10.00 -22.62
CA THR A 424 2.89 -10.79 -21.42
C THR A 424 1.61 -11.39 -20.85
N ALA A 425 1.30 -12.64 -21.17
CA ALA A 425 0.13 -13.31 -20.62
C ALA A 425 0.23 -13.56 -19.12
N ASN A 426 -0.89 -13.38 -18.43
CA ASN A 426 -1.06 -13.82 -17.06
C ASN A 426 -2.00 -15.02 -17.01
N ALA A 427 -1.45 -16.23 -17.10
CA ALA A 427 -2.23 -17.47 -17.09
C ALA A 427 -3.05 -17.68 -15.79
N ALA A 428 -2.74 -16.93 -14.72
CA ALA A 428 -3.48 -16.95 -13.46
C ALA A 428 -4.57 -15.86 -13.38
N TRP A 429 -4.69 -15.01 -14.40
CA TRP A 429 -5.69 -13.93 -14.42
C TRP A 429 -7.12 -14.49 -14.45
N ARG A 430 -8.02 -13.83 -13.73
CA ARG A 430 -9.48 -14.03 -13.75
C ARG A 430 -10.20 -12.76 -13.28
N PRO A 431 -11.48 -12.57 -13.61
CA PRO A 431 -12.29 -11.56 -12.96
C PRO A 431 -12.59 -11.96 -11.50
N TYR A 432 -12.56 -10.97 -10.60
CA TYR A 432 -12.93 -11.10 -9.19
C TYR A 432 -14.19 -10.29 -8.83
N THR A 433 -14.53 -9.29 -9.66
CA THR A 433 -15.78 -8.53 -9.59
C THR A 433 -16.75 -9.01 -10.67
N PHE A 434 -18.01 -9.21 -10.29
CA PHE A 434 -19.12 -9.40 -11.21
C PHE A 434 -20.05 -8.18 -11.23
N VAL A 435 -20.42 -7.73 -12.42
CA VAL A 435 -21.36 -6.63 -12.63
C VAL A 435 -22.60 -7.22 -13.32
N PRO A 436 -23.75 -7.30 -12.66
CA PRO A 436 -24.96 -7.81 -13.29
C PRO A 436 -25.41 -6.83 -14.41
N PRO A 437 -25.75 -7.32 -15.60
CA PRO A 437 -26.38 -6.51 -16.64
C PRO A 437 -27.62 -5.78 -16.10
N TYR A 438 -27.82 -4.54 -16.55
CA TYR A 438 -28.91 -3.65 -16.09
C TYR A 438 -28.88 -3.33 -14.58
N ASP A 439 -27.75 -3.56 -13.91
CA ASP A 439 -27.59 -3.60 -12.45
C ASP A 439 -28.53 -4.57 -11.72
N GLU A 440 -29.17 -5.49 -12.44
CA GLU A 440 -30.20 -6.35 -11.90
C GLU A 440 -29.60 -7.64 -11.32
N ALA A 441 -29.31 -7.61 -10.02
CA ALA A 441 -28.95 -8.79 -9.23
C ALA A 441 -30.04 -9.25 -8.27
N ASP A 442 -30.04 -10.53 -7.95
CA ASP A 442 -30.83 -11.13 -6.87
C ASP A 442 -29.96 -12.05 -5.98
N THR A 443 -30.60 -12.76 -5.05
CA THR A 443 -29.88 -13.67 -4.15
C THR A 443 -29.20 -14.83 -4.87
N ASN A 444 -29.76 -15.28 -6.01
CA ASN A 444 -29.11 -16.32 -6.82
C ASN A 444 -27.85 -15.75 -7.48
N THR A 445 -27.85 -14.48 -7.86
CA THR A 445 -26.66 -13.82 -8.43
C THR A 445 -25.51 -13.80 -7.42
N VAL A 446 -25.81 -13.46 -6.17
CA VAL A 446 -24.81 -13.46 -5.09
C VAL A 446 -24.29 -14.87 -4.81
N LEU A 447 -25.18 -15.87 -4.80
CA LEU A 447 -24.80 -17.28 -4.59
C LEU A 447 -23.93 -17.80 -5.74
N ALA A 448 -24.30 -17.53 -6.99
CA ALA A 448 -23.50 -17.89 -8.17
C ALA A 448 -22.12 -17.23 -8.14
N ALA A 449 -22.05 -15.96 -7.76
CA ALA A 449 -20.79 -15.24 -7.57
C ALA A 449 -19.90 -15.92 -6.52
N LYS A 450 -20.47 -16.34 -5.40
CA LYS A 450 -19.76 -17.07 -4.35
C LYS A 450 -19.27 -18.44 -4.82
N ASP A 451 -20.12 -19.23 -5.46
CA ASP A 451 -19.79 -20.59 -5.89
C ASP A 451 -18.69 -20.60 -6.97
N LEU A 452 -18.62 -19.54 -7.78
CA LEU A 452 -17.57 -19.34 -8.79
C LEU A 452 -16.34 -18.58 -8.25
N GLY A 453 -16.34 -18.18 -6.97
CA GLY A 453 -15.21 -17.57 -6.29
C GLY A 453 -14.93 -16.11 -6.69
N TYR A 454 -15.96 -15.34 -7.03
CA TYR A 454 -15.88 -13.88 -7.05
C TYR A 454 -15.79 -13.37 -5.61
N HIS A 455 -15.24 -12.17 -5.45
CA HIS A 455 -15.14 -11.50 -4.14
C HIS A 455 -16.20 -10.41 -3.98
N SER A 456 -16.64 -9.84 -5.09
CA SER A 456 -17.56 -8.70 -5.09
C SER A 456 -18.58 -8.78 -6.22
N ILE A 457 -19.73 -8.16 -5.96
CA ILE A 457 -20.65 -7.72 -6.99
C ILE A 457 -20.73 -6.20 -6.98
N SER A 458 -20.83 -5.58 -8.15
CA SER A 458 -21.09 -4.14 -8.26
C SER A 458 -22.38 -3.95 -9.02
N GLY A 459 -23.43 -3.39 -8.40
CA GLY A 459 -24.76 -3.20 -9.00
C GLY A 459 -25.80 -2.81 -7.96
N GLN A 460 -27.11 -2.98 -8.24
CA GLN A 460 -28.14 -2.67 -7.23
C GLN A 460 -27.97 -3.54 -5.98
N ALA A 461 -28.29 -2.95 -4.83
CA ALA A 461 -28.21 -3.63 -3.54
C ALA A 461 -29.16 -4.83 -3.46
N VAL A 462 -28.61 -6.01 -3.20
CA VAL A 462 -29.37 -7.24 -2.97
C VAL A 462 -29.64 -7.39 -1.47
N THR A 463 -30.92 -7.29 -1.10
CA THR A 463 -31.35 -7.50 0.29
C THR A 463 -31.31 -8.99 0.65
N GLY A 464 -30.72 -9.33 1.80
CA GLY A 464 -30.60 -10.73 2.26
C GLY A 464 -29.49 -11.53 1.56
N ALA A 465 -28.58 -10.85 0.86
CA ALA A 465 -27.40 -11.42 0.24
C ALA A 465 -26.46 -12.09 1.26
N ASP A 466 -25.71 -13.09 0.79
CA ASP A 466 -24.61 -13.70 1.55
C ASP A 466 -23.50 -12.67 1.82
N THR A 467 -23.09 -12.54 3.08
CA THR A 467 -22.08 -11.56 3.52
C THR A 467 -20.67 -11.89 3.04
N ALA A 468 -20.43 -13.06 2.46
CA ALA A 468 -19.14 -13.44 1.89
C ALA A 468 -18.83 -12.73 0.56
N ILE A 469 -19.83 -12.10 -0.06
CA ILE A 469 -19.67 -11.30 -1.27
C ILE A 469 -19.91 -9.83 -0.93
N GLU A 470 -18.91 -8.99 -1.15
CA GLU A 470 -19.05 -7.56 -0.94
C GLU A 470 -19.88 -6.91 -2.07
N GLN A 471 -20.75 -5.97 -1.71
CA GLN A 471 -21.63 -5.28 -2.66
C GLN A 471 -21.21 -3.82 -2.83
N PHE A 472 -20.82 -3.45 -4.05
CA PHE A 472 -20.52 -2.08 -4.44
C PHE A 472 -21.71 -1.48 -5.18
N VAL A 473 -22.45 -0.60 -4.52
CA VAL A 473 -23.68 -0.02 -5.06
C VAL A 473 -23.36 1.32 -5.72
N PRO A 474 -23.79 1.56 -6.99
CA PRO A 474 -23.62 2.86 -7.62
C PRO A 474 -24.15 3.98 -6.73
N SER A 475 -23.26 4.93 -6.41
CA SER A 475 -23.62 6.14 -5.67
C SER A 475 -24.22 7.19 -6.60
N TYR A 476 -23.88 7.10 -7.88
CA TYR A 476 -24.28 8.05 -8.91
C TYR A 476 -24.21 7.43 -10.30
N TYR A 477 -25.24 7.67 -11.11
CA TYR A 477 -25.27 7.37 -12.54
C TYR A 477 -24.93 8.65 -13.32
N TRP A 478 -23.89 8.63 -14.14
CA TRP A 478 -23.44 9.81 -14.88
C TRP A 478 -24.28 10.12 -16.14
N GLU A 479 -25.34 9.37 -16.35
CA GLU A 479 -26.18 9.48 -17.53
C GLU A 479 -27.59 9.02 -17.22
N ASP A 480 -28.52 9.50 -18.06
CA ASP A 480 -29.89 9.02 -18.07
C ASP A 480 -30.12 8.16 -19.32
N TRP A 481 -30.80 7.04 -19.13
CA TRP A 481 -31.37 6.26 -20.22
C TRP A 481 -32.63 6.96 -20.75
N THR A 482 -32.63 7.32 -22.03
CA THR A 482 -33.82 7.92 -22.65
C THR A 482 -34.76 6.87 -23.22
N GLU A 483 -36.03 7.22 -23.37
CA GLU A 483 -37.05 6.36 -24.03
C GLU A 483 -36.63 5.91 -25.44
N ASP A 484 -35.82 6.71 -26.14
CA ASP A 484 -35.25 6.39 -27.45
C ASP A 484 -34.06 5.41 -27.43
N GLY A 485 -33.72 4.85 -26.26
CA GLY A 485 -32.61 3.91 -26.08
C GLY A 485 -31.22 4.53 -26.22
N GLN A 486 -31.08 5.80 -25.86
CA GLN A 486 -29.81 6.52 -25.88
C GLN A 486 -29.40 6.95 -24.48
N PHE A 487 -28.10 6.92 -24.21
CA PHE A 487 -27.52 7.56 -23.04
C PHE A 487 -27.34 9.05 -23.30
N LYS A 488 -27.85 9.90 -22.40
CA LYS A 488 -27.61 11.35 -22.43
C LYS A 488 -26.81 11.76 -21.21
N GLY A 489 -25.78 12.58 -21.46
CA GLY A 489 -24.87 13.04 -20.42
C GLY A 489 -25.60 13.91 -19.41
N PHE A 490 -25.19 13.75 -18.16
CA PHE A 490 -25.89 14.33 -17.04
C PHE A 490 -25.74 15.85 -16.98
N LYS A 491 -26.87 16.59 -17.05
CA LYS A 491 -26.88 18.06 -17.12
C LYS A 491 -26.91 18.77 -15.76
N ASN A 492 -27.18 18.04 -14.67
CA ASN A 492 -27.40 18.64 -13.35
C ASN A 492 -26.17 18.52 -12.42
N VAL A 493 -24.96 18.67 -12.97
CA VAL A 493 -23.69 18.54 -12.22
C VAL A 493 -23.67 19.43 -10.97
N GLU A 494 -24.05 20.71 -11.11
CA GLU A 494 -24.03 21.67 -9.99
C GLU A 494 -25.11 21.39 -8.94
N THR A 495 -26.28 20.90 -9.35
CA THR A 495 -27.47 20.77 -8.48
C THR A 495 -27.65 19.38 -7.89
N GLU A 496 -27.01 18.34 -8.44
CA GLU A 496 -27.17 16.95 -8.00
C GLU A 496 -25.82 16.28 -7.71
N PHE A 497 -24.92 16.21 -8.69
CA PHE A 497 -23.63 15.52 -8.53
C PHE A 497 -22.78 16.15 -7.42
N LYS A 498 -22.52 17.47 -7.48
CA LYS A 498 -21.67 18.13 -6.50
C LYS A 498 -22.24 18.06 -5.07
N PRO A 499 -23.54 18.28 -4.84
CA PRO A 499 -24.16 18.04 -3.53
C PRO A 499 -24.02 16.59 -3.04
N ALA A 500 -24.24 15.59 -3.89
CA ALA A 500 -24.08 14.17 -3.53
C ALA A 500 -22.64 13.87 -3.12
N PHE A 501 -21.67 14.32 -3.91
CA PHE A 501 -20.24 14.16 -3.61
C PHE A 501 -19.81 14.87 -2.31
N ASN A 502 -20.25 16.11 -2.09
CA ASN A 502 -19.95 16.84 -0.85
C ASN A 502 -20.57 16.16 0.38
N THR A 503 -21.77 15.61 0.25
CA THR A 503 -22.40 14.81 1.30
C THR A 503 -21.56 13.57 1.60
N PHE A 504 -21.11 12.87 0.56
CA PHE A 504 -20.20 11.74 0.69
C PHE A 504 -18.89 12.09 1.43
N LEU A 505 -18.25 13.22 1.11
CA LEU A 505 -17.01 13.65 1.77
C LEU A 505 -17.14 13.80 3.29
N THR A 506 -18.36 14.02 3.79
CA THR A 506 -18.66 14.21 5.22
C THR A 506 -19.39 13.02 5.85
N SER A 507 -19.83 12.03 5.07
CA SER A 507 -20.55 10.86 5.56
C SER A 507 -19.61 9.77 6.12
N SER A 508 -20.19 8.71 6.68
CA SER A 508 -19.48 7.49 7.07
C SER A 508 -19.27 6.50 5.92
N ASN A 509 -19.70 6.80 4.70
CA ASN A 509 -19.54 5.90 3.56
C ASN A 509 -18.06 5.83 3.15
N ASP A 510 -17.56 4.63 2.90
CA ASP A 510 -16.15 4.43 2.57
C ASP A 510 -15.86 4.64 1.08
N TYR A 511 -16.89 4.65 0.24
CA TYR A 511 -16.76 4.84 -1.20
C TYR A 511 -17.87 5.68 -1.86
N PHE A 512 -17.55 6.21 -3.05
CA PHE A 512 -18.46 6.86 -3.99
C PHE A 512 -18.24 6.28 -5.39
N LEU A 513 -19.18 5.48 -5.85
CA LEU A 513 -19.12 4.80 -7.16
C LEU A 513 -19.90 5.60 -8.20
N ILE A 514 -19.22 5.93 -9.29
CA ILE A 514 -19.77 6.60 -10.47
C ILE A 514 -19.82 5.58 -11.60
N GLU A 515 -21.02 5.33 -12.09
CA GLU A 515 -21.23 4.54 -13.29
C GLU A 515 -21.30 5.42 -14.53
N ILE A 516 -20.69 4.94 -15.61
CA ILE A 516 -20.71 5.54 -16.94
C ILE A 516 -20.87 4.44 -18.01
N HIS A 517 -21.43 4.80 -19.16
CA HIS A 517 -21.41 4.00 -20.37
C HIS A 517 -20.52 4.71 -21.41
N PRO A 518 -19.59 4.01 -22.07
CA PRO A 518 -18.68 4.59 -23.07
C PRO A 518 -19.40 5.22 -24.25
N ASN A 519 -20.58 4.68 -24.56
CA ASN A 519 -21.46 5.09 -25.65
C ASN A 519 -21.93 6.55 -25.46
N LEU A 520 -21.89 7.05 -24.22
CA LEU A 520 -22.11 8.45 -23.89
C LEU A 520 -21.04 9.38 -24.47
N PHE A 521 -19.81 8.89 -24.62
CA PHE A 521 -18.67 9.71 -25.03
C PHE A 521 -18.30 9.49 -26.50
N TYR A 522 -18.68 8.35 -27.08
CA TYR A 522 -18.33 7.98 -28.45
C TYR A 522 -19.42 7.13 -29.10
N THR A 523 -19.56 7.28 -30.41
CA THR A 523 -20.38 6.40 -31.25
C THR A 523 -19.47 5.57 -32.14
N ASP A 524 -19.73 4.27 -32.22
CA ASP A 524 -19.13 3.40 -33.23
C ASP A 524 -19.76 3.70 -34.60
N ALA A 525 -18.92 4.10 -35.55
CA ALA A 525 -19.28 4.32 -36.95
C ALA A 525 -19.06 3.06 -37.82
N GLY A 526 -18.64 1.95 -37.21
CA GLY A 526 -18.33 0.66 -37.83
C GLY A 526 -16.83 0.49 -38.13
N ASN A 527 -16.40 -0.77 -38.28
CA ASN A 527 -15.02 -1.17 -38.61
C ASN A 527 -13.94 -0.59 -37.66
N GLY A 528 -14.29 -0.37 -36.38
CA GLY A 528 -13.37 0.21 -35.39
C GLY A 528 -13.10 1.71 -35.59
N ILE A 529 -13.95 2.40 -36.37
CA ILE A 529 -13.92 3.86 -36.52
C ILE A 529 -14.90 4.45 -35.51
N PHE A 530 -14.42 5.33 -34.64
CA PHE A 530 -15.24 5.98 -33.64
C PHE A 530 -15.31 7.47 -33.89
N THR A 531 -16.50 8.02 -33.65
CA THR A 531 -16.76 9.45 -33.81
C THR A 531 -17.37 10.01 -32.54
N GLN A 532 -17.20 11.32 -32.33
CA GLN A 532 -17.92 12.05 -31.29
C GLN A 532 -18.81 13.07 -31.94
N THR A 533 -20.09 13.05 -31.61
CA THR A 533 -20.99 14.18 -31.84
C THR A 533 -20.56 15.37 -30.96
N GLU A 534 -21.02 16.58 -31.29
CA GLU A 534 -20.74 17.76 -30.45
C GLU A 534 -21.28 17.60 -29.02
N GLN A 535 -22.40 16.89 -28.85
CA GLN A 535 -22.93 16.56 -27.52
C GLN A 535 -22.00 15.63 -26.75
N GLN A 536 -21.51 14.55 -27.37
CA GLN A 536 -20.60 13.62 -26.71
C GLN A 536 -19.25 14.25 -26.34
N LYS A 537 -18.74 15.20 -27.16
CA LYS A 537 -17.57 16.01 -26.80
C LYS A 537 -17.84 16.87 -25.56
N ALA A 538 -19.02 17.49 -25.48
CA ALA A 538 -19.42 18.29 -24.34
C ALA A 538 -19.56 17.42 -23.08
N ASP A 539 -20.12 16.22 -23.20
CA ASP A 539 -20.29 15.27 -22.09
C ASP A 539 -18.92 14.76 -21.58
N ALA A 540 -17.99 14.43 -22.49
CA ALA A 540 -16.61 14.07 -22.13
C ALA A 540 -15.90 15.21 -21.39
N ALA A 541 -16.00 16.44 -21.91
CA ALA A 541 -15.41 17.61 -21.29
C ALA A 541 -16.03 17.91 -19.91
N ALA A 542 -17.35 17.72 -19.75
CA ALA A 542 -18.05 17.89 -18.48
C ALA A 542 -17.61 16.85 -17.44
N PHE A 543 -17.44 15.58 -17.85
CA PHE A 543 -16.92 14.53 -16.99
C PHE A 543 -15.49 14.84 -16.53
N GLU A 544 -14.58 15.19 -17.46
CA GLU A 544 -13.22 15.60 -17.11
C GLU A 544 -13.17 16.79 -16.16
N ALA A 545 -13.99 17.82 -16.41
CA ALA A 545 -14.08 18.98 -15.55
C ALA A 545 -14.56 18.59 -14.15
N THR A 546 -15.46 17.61 -14.06
CA THR A 546 -15.97 17.09 -12.79
C THR A 546 -14.93 16.29 -12.04
N ILE A 547 -14.16 15.42 -12.71
CA ILE A 547 -13.03 14.72 -12.11
C ILE A 547 -12.00 15.71 -11.55
N LYS A 548 -11.64 16.74 -12.33
CA LYS A 548 -10.75 17.83 -11.87
C LYS A 548 -11.32 18.57 -10.65
N TRP A 549 -12.64 18.80 -10.62
CA TRP A 549 -13.33 19.40 -9.48
C TRP A 549 -13.34 18.50 -8.24
N MET A 550 -13.57 17.19 -8.39
CA MET A 550 -13.51 16.22 -7.28
C MET A 550 -12.11 16.20 -6.67
N LEU A 551 -11.08 16.18 -7.50
CA LEU A 551 -9.69 16.22 -7.07
C LEU A 551 -9.35 17.51 -6.32
N SER A 552 -9.82 18.67 -6.80
CA SER A 552 -9.59 19.94 -6.10
C SER A 552 -10.38 20.06 -4.79
N THR A 553 -11.57 19.46 -4.72
CA THR A 553 -12.48 19.55 -3.56
C THR A 553 -12.16 18.51 -2.49
N GLY A 554 -11.93 17.26 -2.89
CA GLY A 554 -11.56 16.16 -2.01
C GLY A 554 -10.09 16.19 -1.63
N GLY A 555 -9.21 16.65 -2.52
CA GLY A 555 -7.76 16.67 -2.30
C GLY A 555 -7.25 15.30 -1.87
N ASP A 556 -6.39 15.29 -0.85
CA ASP A 556 -5.81 14.05 -0.32
C ASP A 556 -6.85 13.16 0.41
N LYS A 557 -8.08 13.66 0.68
CA LYS A 557 -9.12 12.90 1.39
C LYS A 557 -9.78 11.83 0.52
N ILE A 558 -9.55 11.86 -0.78
CA ILE A 558 -10.10 10.90 -1.72
C ILE A 558 -8.98 10.16 -2.45
N GLN A 559 -9.26 8.94 -2.88
CA GLN A 559 -8.38 8.18 -3.76
C GLN A 559 -9.22 7.48 -4.82
N PHE A 560 -8.76 7.48 -6.06
CA PHE A 560 -9.41 6.72 -7.12
C PHE A 560 -8.90 5.29 -7.10
N THR A 561 -9.83 4.33 -7.04
CA THR A 561 -9.55 2.88 -6.98
C THR A 561 -10.48 2.13 -7.91
N THR A 562 -10.06 0.97 -8.40
CA THR A 562 -10.99 0.01 -9.00
C THR A 562 -11.87 -0.65 -7.93
N VAL A 563 -12.88 -1.43 -8.31
CA VAL A 563 -13.75 -2.17 -7.38
C VAL A 563 -12.95 -3.23 -6.62
N GLU A 564 -12.16 -4.03 -7.31
CA GLU A 564 -11.26 -5.01 -6.71
C GLU A 564 -10.25 -4.34 -5.78
N GLN A 565 -9.68 -3.19 -6.15
CA GLN A 565 -8.77 -2.46 -5.26
C GLN A 565 -9.48 -1.97 -4.00
N ALA A 566 -10.73 -1.51 -4.10
CA ALA A 566 -11.53 -1.12 -2.95
C ALA A 566 -11.79 -2.32 -2.03
N TYR A 567 -12.22 -3.45 -2.59
CA TYR A 567 -12.38 -4.72 -1.86
C TYR A 567 -11.08 -5.11 -1.15
N GLN A 568 -9.96 -5.14 -1.88
CA GLN A 568 -8.65 -5.49 -1.34
C GLN A 568 -8.19 -4.50 -0.26
N LEU A 569 -8.58 -3.22 -0.30
CA LEU A 569 -8.24 -2.26 0.76
C LEU A 569 -9.08 -2.49 2.02
N ASP A 570 -10.34 -2.89 1.87
CA ASP A 570 -11.24 -3.19 2.99
C ASP A 570 -10.94 -4.54 3.63
N HIS A 571 -10.41 -5.46 2.83
CA HIS A 571 -10.13 -6.85 3.20
C HIS A 571 -8.63 -7.15 3.28
N ALA A 572 -7.78 -6.17 3.01
CA ALA A 572 -6.37 -6.21 3.34
C ALA A 572 -6.30 -6.41 4.85
N THR A 573 -6.06 -7.66 5.25
CA THR A 573 -5.65 -7.98 6.60
C THR A 573 -4.42 -7.14 6.90
N ILE A 574 -4.66 -6.06 7.66
CA ILE A 574 -3.66 -5.11 8.17
C ILE A 574 -2.58 -5.85 8.96
#